data_AF-T0ZKW9-F1
#
_entry.id   AF-T0ZKW9-F1
#
_cell.length_a   1.000
_cell.length_b   1.000
_cell.length_c   1.000
_cell.angle_alpha   90.00
_cell.angle_beta   90.00
_cell.angle_gamma   90.00
#
_symmetry.space_group_name_H-M   'P 1'
#
loop_
_entity.id
_entity.type
_entity.pdbx_description
1 polymer ?
#
loop_
_entity_poly.entity_id
_entity_poly.type
_entity_poly.pdbx_seq_one_letter_code
_entity_poly.pdbx_strand_id
1 'polypeptide(L)'
;LMAFMERVADYHRDAKQIVVIWDNLNIHHDGAQGRWTAFNERHGGKFQFLYTPLHASWVNQVEIFFSIVHRRCLRHGDFLSEEDLRDRLLAFVDRWNKTDGHPFHWTFRGIPSRR
;
A
#
# COMPACT_ATOMS: atom_id res chain seq x y z
N LEU A 1 1.77 11.33 4.86
CA LEU A 1 1.92 10.77 3.50
C LEU A 1 3.13 11.33 2.74
N MET A 2 3.29 12.65 2.59
CA MET A 2 4.42 13.24 1.84
C MET A 2 5.80 12.76 2.32
N ALA A 3 6.09 12.87 3.62
CA ALA A 3 7.33 12.37 4.22
C ALA A 3 7.57 10.86 4.02
N PHE A 4 6.51 10.07 3.88
CA PHE A 4 6.64 8.65 3.54
C PHE A 4 7.04 8.46 2.08
N MET A 5 6.42 9.19 1.16
CA MET A 5 6.78 9.16 -0.27
C MET A 5 8.22 9.62 -0.52
N GLU A 6 8.72 10.61 0.22
CA GLU A 6 10.14 11.00 0.15
C GLU A 6 11.07 9.85 0.56
N ARG A 7 10.72 9.09 1.62
CA ARG A 7 11.49 7.88 1.98
C ARG A 7 11.42 6.80 0.92
N VAL A 8 10.27 6.61 0.27
CA VAL A 8 10.14 5.67 -0.85
C VAL A 8 11.02 6.09 -2.02
N ALA A 9 11.05 7.39 -2.34
CA ALA A 9 11.87 7.94 -3.42
C ALA A 9 13.37 7.75 -3.18
N ASP A 10 13.81 7.94 -1.93
CA ASP A 10 15.19 7.74 -1.50
C ASP A 10 15.58 6.26 -1.50
N TYR A 11 14.75 5.41 -0.90
CA TYR A 11 14.97 3.96 -0.85
C TYR A 11 15.03 3.32 -2.25
N HIS A 12 14.26 3.86 -3.21
CA HIS A 12 14.24 3.44 -4.60
C HIS A 12 14.84 4.50 -5.53
N ARG A 13 15.96 5.12 -5.13
CA ARG A 13 16.58 6.20 -5.91
C ARG A 13 16.96 5.80 -7.32
N ASP A 14 17.44 4.57 -7.51
CA ASP A 14 17.94 4.04 -8.78
C ASP A 14 16.84 3.41 -9.66
N ALA A 15 15.59 3.34 -9.18
CA ALA A 15 14.49 2.81 -9.95
C ALA A 15 14.16 3.73 -11.15
N LYS A 16 14.10 3.14 -12.35
CA LYS A 16 13.72 3.87 -13.58
C LYS A 16 12.26 4.34 -13.57
N GLN A 17 11.40 3.58 -12.90
CA GLN A 17 9.99 3.89 -12.75
C GLN A 17 9.47 3.31 -11.44
N ILE A 18 8.57 4.04 -10.78
CA ILE A 18 7.84 3.61 -9.59
C ILE A 18 6.36 3.81 -9.86
N VAL A 19 5.60 2.72 -9.93
CA VAL A 19 4.15 2.76 -10.08
C VAL A 19 3.51 2.67 -8.70
N VAL A 20 2.77 3.70 -8.33
CA VAL A 20 2.04 3.81 -7.07
C VAL A 20 0.58 3.54 -7.35
N ILE A 21 -0.01 2.56 -6.67
CA ILE A 21 -1.43 2.22 -6.79
C ILE A 21 -2.13 2.68 -5.51
N TRP A 22 -3.06 3.61 -5.62
CA TRP A 22 -3.81 4.19 -4.50
C TRP A 22 -5.29 3.82 -4.55
N ASP A 23 -5.92 3.84 -3.39
CA ASP A 23 -7.38 3.97 -3.33
C ASP A 23 -7.81 5.43 -3.62
N ASN A 24 -9.12 5.67 -3.67
CA ASN A 24 -9.69 6.97 -4.03
C ASN A 24 -9.88 7.91 -2.83
N LEU A 25 -9.09 7.77 -1.77
CA LEU A 25 -9.16 8.71 -0.65
C LEU A 25 -8.66 10.10 -1.11
N ASN A 26 -9.36 11.18 -0.73
CA ASN A 26 -9.08 12.54 -1.17
C ASN A 26 -7.60 12.98 -1.02
N ILE A 27 -6.88 12.45 -0.03
CA ILE A 27 -5.47 12.79 0.23
C ILE A 27 -4.49 12.20 -0.80
N HIS A 28 -4.92 11.18 -1.55
CA HIS A 28 -4.19 10.56 -2.65
C HIS A 28 -4.32 11.34 -3.95
N HIS A 29 -5.35 12.18 -4.09
CA HIS A 29 -5.45 13.05 -5.25
C HIS A 29 -4.48 14.23 -5.14
N ASP A 30 -4.12 14.77 -6.30
CA ASP A 30 -3.15 15.87 -6.44
C ASP A 30 -3.59 17.14 -5.69
N GLY A 31 -4.92 17.29 -5.56
CA GLY A 31 -5.57 18.46 -4.98
C GLY A 31 -5.36 19.71 -5.85
N ALA A 32 -5.88 20.84 -5.40
CA ALA A 32 -5.76 22.12 -6.11
C ALA A 32 -4.30 22.61 -6.25
N GLN A 33 -3.38 22.06 -5.46
CA GLN A 33 -1.98 22.50 -5.38
C GLN A 33 -1.02 21.63 -6.20
N GLY A 34 -1.50 20.60 -6.92
CA GLY A 34 -0.64 19.78 -7.77
C GLY A 34 0.45 19.01 -6.99
N ARG A 35 0.14 18.54 -5.77
CA ARG A 35 1.12 18.00 -4.82
C ARG A 35 2.01 16.88 -5.40
N TRP A 36 1.39 15.88 -6.01
CA TRP A 36 2.01 14.70 -6.60
C TRP A 36 2.63 14.99 -7.95
N THR A 37 2.07 15.92 -8.72
CA THR A 37 2.72 16.45 -9.93
C THR A 37 4.06 17.09 -9.57
N ALA A 38 4.06 18.06 -8.65
CA ALA A 38 5.27 18.72 -8.19
C ALA A 38 6.25 17.75 -7.49
N PHE A 39 5.75 16.75 -6.76
CA PHE A 39 6.59 15.69 -6.21
C PHE A 39 7.29 14.89 -7.31
N ASN A 40 6.56 14.48 -8.35
CA ASN A 40 7.13 13.69 -9.43
C ASN A 40 8.22 14.48 -10.19
N GLU A 41 7.97 15.76 -10.47
CA GLU A 41 8.94 16.66 -11.12
C GLU A 41 10.25 16.75 -10.32
N ARG A 42 10.19 16.93 -9.00
CA ARG A 42 11.38 16.95 -8.13
C ARG A 42 12.17 15.65 -8.16
N HIS A 43 11.51 14.53 -8.44
CA HIS A 43 12.09 13.19 -8.48
C HIS A 43 12.36 12.69 -9.91
N GLY A 44 12.44 13.60 -10.89
CA GLY A 44 12.84 13.28 -12.26
C GLY A 44 11.76 12.58 -13.09
N GLY A 45 10.49 12.70 -12.71
CA GLY A 45 9.36 12.17 -13.49
C GLY A 45 9.17 10.66 -13.39
N LYS A 46 9.86 9.98 -12.47
CA LYS A 46 9.85 8.49 -12.38
C LYS A 46 8.60 7.89 -11.72
N PHE A 47 7.73 8.69 -11.11
CA PHE A 47 6.53 8.21 -10.45
C PHE A 47 5.32 8.22 -11.39
N GLN A 48 4.54 7.14 -11.36
CA GLN A 48 3.24 7.05 -11.98
C GLN A 48 2.20 6.72 -10.92
N PHE A 49 1.18 7.57 -10.76
CA PHE A 49 0.10 7.36 -9.81
C PHE A 49 -1.13 6.78 -10.51
N LEU A 50 -1.52 5.57 -10.13
CA LEU A 50 -2.71 4.87 -10.58
C LEU A 50 -3.70 4.75 -9.41
N TYR A 51 -4.98 4.73 -9.73
CA TYR A 51 -6.05 4.61 -8.75
C TYR A 51 -6.86 3.34 -9.02
N THR A 52 -7.32 2.69 -7.95
CA THR A 52 -8.30 1.62 -8.07
C THR A 52 -9.61 2.16 -8.65
N PRO A 53 -10.46 1.34 -9.30
CA PRO A 53 -11.79 1.77 -9.71
C PRO A 53 -12.60 2.27 -8.50
N LEU A 54 -13.49 3.24 -8.76
CA LEU A 54 -14.41 3.74 -7.75
C LEU A 54 -15.25 2.59 -7.18
N HIS A 55 -15.42 2.56 -5.86
CA HIS A 55 -16.17 1.54 -5.12
C HIS A 55 -15.64 0.10 -5.30
N ALA A 56 -14.36 -0.08 -5.68
CA ALA A 56 -13.73 -1.39 -5.85
C ALA A 56 -12.59 -1.63 -4.85
N SER A 57 -12.87 -1.49 -3.55
CA SER A 57 -11.90 -1.80 -2.48
C SER A 57 -11.30 -3.21 -2.62
N TRP A 58 -12.11 -4.18 -3.07
CA TRP A 58 -11.69 -5.56 -3.30
C TRP A 58 -10.55 -5.77 -4.32
N VAL A 59 -10.23 -4.76 -5.16
CA VAL A 59 -9.07 -4.84 -6.07
C VAL A 59 -7.79 -4.29 -5.43
N ASN A 60 -7.89 -3.66 -4.26
CA ASN A 60 -6.75 -3.05 -3.57
C ASN A 60 -5.91 -4.14 -2.88
N GLN A 61 -4.72 -4.42 -3.41
CA GLN A 61 -3.86 -5.49 -2.92
C GLN A 61 -3.43 -5.30 -1.46
N VAL A 62 -3.37 -4.07 -0.95
CA VAL A 62 -3.04 -3.83 0.45
C VAL A 62 -4.07 -4.46 1.40
N GLU A 63 -5.32 -4.58 0.97
CA GLU A 63 -6.38 -5.23 1.75
C GLU A 63 -6.16 -6.74 1.90
N ILE A 64 -5.50 -7.37 0.92
CA ILE A 64 -5.07 -8.78 1.02
C ILE A 64 -4.02 -8.89 2.13
N PHE A 65 -3.03 -8.01 2.15
CA PHE A 65 -2.01 -7.98 3.20
C PHE A 65 -2.64 -7.71 4.59
N PHE A 66 -3.54 -6.73 4.71
CA PHE A 66 -4.24 -6.48 5.97
C PHE A 66 -5.09 -7.66 6.42
N SER A 67 -5.71 -8.40 5.49
CA SER A 67 -6.42 -9.64 5.81
C SER A 67 -5.49 -10.73 6.34
N ILE A 68 -4.22 -10.75 5.91
CA ILE A 68 -3.20 -11.67 6.43
C ILE A 68 -2.77 -11.24 7.84
N VAL A 69 -2.47 -9.95 8.04
CA VAL A 69 -2.14 -9.38 9.36
C VAL A 69 -3.26 -9.68 10.35
N HIS A 70 -4.51 -9.40 9.98
CA HIS A 70 -5.66 -9.67 10.82
C HIS A 70 -5.73 -11.16 11.20
N ARG A 71 -5.66 -12.07 10.24
CA ARG A 71 -5.81 -13.51 10.51
C ARG A 71 -4.65 -14.11 11.31
N ARG A 72 -3.42 -13.64 11.10
CA ARG A 72 -2.20 -14.27 11.64
C ARG A 72 -1.61 -13.56 12.86
N CYS A 73 -1.90 -12.27 13.03
CA CYS A 73 -1.38 -11.48 14.14
C CYS A 73 -2.48 -11.02 15.10
N LEU A 74 -3.62 -10.52 14.58
CA LEU A 74 -4.62 -9.86 15.43
C LEU A 74 -5.71 -10.80 15.97
N ARG A 75 -6.28 -11.66 15.12
CA ARG A 75 -7.50 -12.44 15.43
C ARG A 75 -7.38 -13.30 16.70
N HIS A 76 -6.18 -13.80 16.97
CA HIS A 76 -5.87 -14.62 18.14
C HIS A 76 -4.73 -14.01 18.98
N GLY A 77 -4.47 -12.72 18.78
CA GLY A 77 -3.44 -12.00 19.51
C GLY A 77 -3.93 -11.63 20.91
N ASP A 78 -3.16 -12.02 21.92
CA ASP A 78 -3.32 -11.53 23.28
C ASP A 78 -2.23 -10.47 23.53
N PHE A 79 -2.67 -9.24 23.80
CA PHE A 79 -1.82 -8.05 23.87
C PHE A 79 -1.96 -7.40 25.24
N LEU A 80 -0.82 -7.17 25.89
CA LEU A 80 -0.79 -6.62 27.24
C LEU A 80 -0.94 -5.09 27.28
N SER A 81 -0.68 -4.42 26.15
CA SER A 81 -0.79 -2.98 25.98
C SER A 81 -0.83 -2.59 24.50
N GLU A 82 -1.11 -1.32 24.21
CA GLU A 82 -0.98 -0.76 22.85
C GLU A 82 0.45 -0.85 22.33
N GLU A 83 1.44 -0.70 23.21
CA GLU A 83 2.85 -0.84 22.88
C GLU A 83 3.20 -2.29 22.49
N ASP A 84 2.72 -3.29 23.25
CA ASP A 84 2.88 -4.71 22.90
C ASP A 84 2.23 -5.03 21.54
N LEU A 85 1.03 -4.48 21.29
CA LEU A 85 0.37 -4.61 19.98
C LEU A 85 1.23 -4.02 18.85
N ARG A 86 1.73 -2.79 19.01
CA ARG A 86 2.58 -2.12 18.03
C ARG A 86 3.83 -2.94 17.74
N ASP A 87 4.53 -3.39 18.78
CA ASP A 87 5.81 -4.08 18.64
C ASP A 87 5.62 -5.45 17.98
N ARG A 88 4.52 -6.17 18.32
CA ARG A 88 4.16 -7.43 17.63
C ARG A 88 3.77 -7.22 16.18
N LEU A 89 3.04 -6.16 15.86
CA LEU A 89 2.71 -5.81 14.48
C LEU A 89 3.97 -5.48 13.66
N LEU A 90 4.89 -4.69 14.22
CA LEU A 90 6.16 -4.37 13.55
C LEU A 90 7.04 -5.61 13.36
N ALA A 91 7.12 -6.49 14.37
CA ALA A 91 7.81 -7.76 14.25
C ALA A 91 7.19 -8.68 13.18
N PHE A 92 5.86 -8.69 13.07
CA PHE A 92 5.15 -9.42 12.01
C PHE A 92 5.51 -8.87 10.62
N VAL A 93 5.51 -7.54 10.44
CA VAL A 93 5.87 -6.88 9.18
C VAL A 93 7.33 -7.16 8.82
N ASP A 94 8.26 -7.10 9.77
CA ASP A 94 9.67 -7.41 9.56
C ASP A 94 9.87 -8.85 9.09
N ARG A 95 9.24 -9.82 9.77
CA ARG A 95 9.25 -11.23 9.35
C ARG A 95 8.64 -11.43 7.96
N TRP A 96 7.53 -10.76 7.67
CA TRP A 96 6.90 -10.82 6.36
C TRP A 96 7.84 -10.34 5.26
N ASN A 97 8.44 -9.17 5.43
CA ASN A 97 9.36 -8.59 4.45
C ASN A 97 10.62 -9.44 4.24
N LYS A 98 11.11 -10.11 5.29
CA LYS A 98 12.34 -10.93 5.23
C LYS A 98 12.10 -12.34 4.69
N THR A 99 10.97 -12.96 5.02
CA THR A 99 10.81 -14.43 4.89
C THR A 99 9.48 -14.86 4.30
N ASP A 100 8.35 -14.37 4.82
CA ASP A 100 7.04 -14.94 4.44
C ASP A 100 6.47 -14.31 3.16
N GLY A 101 6.94 -13.12 2.80
CA GLY A 101 6.45 -12.32 1.70
C GLY A 101 6.67 -13.00 0.35
N HIS A 102 5.64 -12.97 -0.48
CA HIS A 102 5.65 -13.49 -1.83
C HIS A 102 4.70 -12.65 -2.69
N PRO A 103 4.88 -12.63 -4.03
CA PRO A 103 3.96 -11.95 -4.91
C PRO A 103 2.52 -12.45 -4.70
N PHE A 104 1.58 -11.51 -4.54
CA PHE A 104 0.17 -11.86 -4.50
C PHE A 104 -0.29 -12.29 -5.90
N HIS A 105 -0.64 -13.57 -6.04
CA HIS A 105 -1.29 -14.08 -7.24
C HIS A 105 -2.75 -13.61 -7.26
N TRP A 106 -2.94 -12.36 -7.68
CA TRP A 106 -4.26 -11.76 -7.80
C TRP A 106 -4.85 -12.07 -9.18
N THR A 107 -6.05 -12.67 -9.19
CA THR A 107 -6.80 -12.95 -10.42
C THR A 107 -8.08 -12.13 -10.45
N PHE A 108 -8.19 -11.23 -11.43
CA PHE A 108 -9.45 -10.59 -11.78
C PHE A 108 -10.27 -11.53 -12.66
N ARG A 109 -11.40 -12.04 -12.17
CA ARG A 109 -12.29 -12.93 -12.97
C ARG A 109 -13.44 -12.18 -13.67
N GLY A 110 -13.36 -10.86 -13.77
CA GLY A 110 -14.41 -10.05 -14.40
C GLY A 110 -15.59 -9.74 -13.49
N ILE A 111 -16.47 -8.87 -13.99
CA ILE A 111 -17.81 -8.63 -13.40
C ILE A 111 -18.70 -9.78 -13.91
N PRO A 112 -19.41 -10.52 -13.05
CA PRO A 112 -20.37 -11.52 -13.50
C PRO A 112 -21.36 -10.84 -14.45
N SER A 113 -21.43 -11.31 -15.71
CA SER A 113 -22.46 -10.85 -16.63
C SER A 113 -23.82 -11.11 -15.98
N ARG A 114 -24.60 -10.07 -15.71
CA ARG A 114 -26.01 -10.25 -15.37
C ARG A 114 -26.68 -10.90 -16.59
N ARG A 115 -27.02 -12.18 -16.47
CA ARG A 115 -28.04 -12.80 -17.32
C ARG A 115 -29.40 -12.36 -16.81
#